data_AF-A0A821KAM8-F1
#
_entry.id   AF-A0A821KAM8-F1
#
_cell.length_a   1.000
_cell.length_b   1.000
_cell.length_c   1.000
_cell.angle_alpha   90.00
_cell.angle_beta   90.00
_cell.angle_gamma   90.00
#
_symmetry.space_group_name_H-M   'P 1'
#
loop_
_entity.id
_entity.type
_entity.pdbx_description
1 polymer ?
#
loop_
_entity_poly.entity_id
_entity_poly.type
_entity_poly.pdbx_seq_one_letter_code
_entity_poly.pdbx_strand_id
1 'polypeptide(L)'
;MFLFVVGLLNSILTYLVFRHPNCRQTGSGMYLHVSSIVSGLAISTLTMKFWFVVVTHIYQSTDRHILLGGCISIEIALKLFLYISNWLNAFVAIERVITVIKGIHFNKSKSKCIARWTLRLLPFVILGSMSHEFIYRGLFDDYEEQRVWCVFHYSQSIQNYSTTIQLFHFIVPFLMNLFSAVFIIFSLARRRVVIQNQQRYAEQFLAQLKKNKQLIVSPIVLVILSVPRLLITLFSGCVKASRSPWLYLLGYLVSFIPAVFVFIIFVLPSSTYKKLFRTMIIRWRRRFFR
;
A
#
# COMPACT_ATOMS: atom_id res chain seq x y z
N MET A 1 -15.14 10.57 8.06
CA MET A 1 -14.50 10.83 9.37
C MET A 1 -13.99 9.56 10.07
N PHE A 2 -14.78 8.48 10.20
CA PHE A 2 -14.32 7.23 10.84
C PHE A 2 -13.05 6.63 10.21
N LEU A 3 -13.03 6.48 8.87
CA LEU A 3 -11.85 5.98 8.15
C LEU A 3 -10.58 6.82 8.36
N PHE A 4 -10.74 8.13 8.54
CA PHE A 4 -9.64 9.04 8.83
C PHE A 4 -9.07 8.79 10.23
N VAL A 5 -9.93 8.72 11.25
CA VAL A 5 -9.49 8.46 12.63
C VAL A 5 -8.80 7.10 12.73
N VAL A 6 -9.42 6.04 12.20
CA VAL A 6 -8.84 4.69 12.21
C VAL A 6 -7.54 4.65 11.42
N GLY A 7 -7.52 5.27 10.23
CA GLY A 7 -6.35 5.31 9.37
C GLY A 7 -5.16 6.07 9.99
N LEU A 8 -5.41 7.24 10.59
CA LEU A 8 -4.38 8.02 11.26
C LEU A 8 -3.83 7.28 12.47
N LEU A 9 -4.69 6.72 13.32
CA LEU A 9 -4.26 5.93 14.47
C LEU A 9 -3.39 4.76 14.02
N ASN A 10 -3.82 4.00 13.01
CA ASN A 10 -3.02 2.92 12.45
C ASN A 10 -1.67 3.41 11.92
N SER A 11 -1.64 4.53 11.20
CA SER A 11 -0.42 5.10 10.63
C SER A 11 0.55 5.52 11.73
N ILE A 12 0.07 6.20 12.78
CA ILE A 12 0.86 6.64 13.93
C ILE A 12 1.44 5.43 14.67
N LEU A 13 0.60 4.44 15.03
CA LEU A 13 1.06 3.25 15.75
C LEU A 13 2.10 2.46 14.93
N THR A 14 1.87 2.31 13.64
CA THR A 14 2.80 1.66 12.70
C THR A 14 4.12 2.42 12.62
N TYR A 15 4.05 3.74 12.45
CA TYR A 15 5.22 4.61 12.38
C TYR A 15 6.09 4.48 13.64
N LEU A 16 5.47 4.54 14.82
CA LEU A 16 6.18 4.40 16.09
C LEU A 16 6.92 3.05 16.18
N VAL A 17 6.27 1.94 15.80
CA VAL A 17 6.88 0.60 15.82
C VAL A 17 8.07 0.51 14.85
N PHE A 18 7.91 0.97 13.61
CA PHE A 18 8.97 0.84 12.59
C PHE A 18 10.06 1.92 12.69
N ARG A 19 9.84 3.00 13.44
CA ARG A 19 10.88 3.99 13.78
C ARG A 19 12.00 3.36 14.60
N HIS A 20 11.70 2.32 15.39
CA HIS A 20 12.68 1.64 16.23
C HIS A 20 13.83 1.04 15.39
N PRO A 21 15.11 1.26 15.75
CA PRO A 21 16.26 0.83 14.95
C PRO A 21 16.31 -0.69 14.72
N ASN A 22 15.86 -1.48 15.70
CA ASN A 22 15.77 -2.95 15.58
C ASN A 22 14.86 -3.41 14.43
N CYS A 23 13.81 -2.64 14.09
CA CYS A 23 12.94 -2.97 12.96
C CYS A 23 13.62 -2.70 11.61
N ARG A 24 14.52 -1.71 11.54
CA ARG A 24 15.20 -1.26 10.32
C ARG A 24 16.55 -1.94 10.09
N GLN A 25 16.73 -3.14 10.62
CA GLN A 25 17.95 -3.94 10.41
C GLN A 25 18.01 -4.57 9.01
N THR A 26 16.89 -4.63 8.29
CA THR A 26 16.77 -5.18 6.93
C THR A 26 16.01 -4.21 6.03
N GLY A 27 16.13 -4.38 4.71
CA GLY A 27 15.40 -3.60 3.71
C GLY A 27 13.88 -3.66 3.92
N SER A 28 13.33 -4.83 4.25
CA SER A 28 11.91 -5.01 4.59
C SER A 28 11.42 -4.08 5.69
N GLY A 29 12.24 -3.82 6.72
CA GLY A 29 11.89 -2.87 7.78
C GLY A 29 11.91 -1.41 7.33
N MET A 30 12.80 -1.06 6.38
CA MET A 30 12.85 0.29 5.79
C MET A 30 11.64 0.54 4.89
N TYR A 31 11.25 -0.45 4.08
CA TYR A 31 10.04 -0.38 3.26
C TYR A 31 8.79 -0.21 4.12
N LEU A 32 8.66 -0.96 5.22
CA LEU A 32 7.52 -0.85 6.15
C LEU A 32 7.48 0.51 6.87
N HIS A 33 8.65 1.07 7.20
CA HIS A 33 8.72 2.40 7.77
C HIS A 33 8.21 3.46 6.78
N VAL A 34 8.68 3.46 5.54
CA VAL A 34 8.19 4.40 4.52
C VAL A 34 6.71 4.15 4.21
N SER A 35 6.28 2.88 4.17
CA SER A 35 4.86 2.53 3.97
C SER A 35 3.95 3.13 5.03
N SER A 36 4.41 3.27 6.28
CA SER A 36 3.64 3.91 7.34
C SER A 36 3.45 5.41 7.13
N ILE A 37 4.46 6.09 6.59
CA ILE A 37 4.42 7.52 6.25
C ILE A 37 3.50 7.73 5.05
N VAL A 38 3.69 6.93 3.99
CA VAL A 38 2.88 7.00 2.76
C VAL A 38 1.41 6.70 3.05
N SER A 39 1.11 5.74 3.93
CA SER A 39 -0.25 5.46 4.38
C SER A 39 -0.90 6.68 5.08
N GLY A 40 -0.18 7.32 6.01
CA GLY A 40 -0.65 8.52 6.69
C GLY A 40 -0.90 9.70 5.74
N LEU A 41 -0.02 9.88 4.73
CA LEU A 41 -0.21 10.87 3.68
C LEU A 41 -1.43 10.54 2.81
N ALA A 42 -1.61 9.29 2.38
CA ALA A 42 -2.76 8.87 1.59
C ALA A 42 -4.09 9.12 2.30
N ILE A 43 -4.19 8.79 3.60
CA ILE A 43 -5.38 9.02 4.41
C ILE A 43 -5.66 10.52 4.59
N SER A 44 -4.61 11.31 4.79
CA SER A 44 -4.72 12.78 4.88
C SER A 44 -5.23 13.36 3.55
N THR A 45 -4.65 12.98 2.41
CA THR A 45 -5.10 13.45 1.09
C THR A 45 -6.52 12.97 0.76
N LEU A 46 -6.91 11.77 1.19
CA LEU A 46 -8.27 11.26 0.99
C LEU A 46 -9.29 12.10 1.77
N THR A 47 -8.90 12.55 2.95
CA THR A 47 -9.72 13.43 3.79
C THR A 47 -9.78 14.83 3.22
N MET A 48 -8.65 15.36 2.71
CA MET A 48 -8.64 16.60 1.95
C MET A 48 -9.57 16.52 0.74
N LYS A 49 -9.57 15.41 -0.02
CA LYS A 49 -10.49 15.19 -1.14
C LYS A 49 -11.95 15.26 -0.71
N PHE A 50 -12.30 14.59 0.39
CA PHE A 50 -13.66 14.61 0.92
C PHE A 50 -14.10 16.04 1.27
N TRP A 51 -13.26 16.78 2.01
CA TRP A 51 -13.58 18.16 2.36
C TRP A 51 -13.60 19.10 1.16
N PHE A 52 -12.70 18.90 0.19
CA PHE A 52 -12.69 19.63 -1.06
C PHE A 52 -14.04 19.47 -1.78
N VAL A 53 -14.51 18.24 -1.98
CA VAL A 53 -15.82 17.97 -2.60
C VAL A 53 -16.98 18.61 -1.82
N VAL A 54 -16.97 18.54 -0.49
CA VAL A 54 -18.00 19.16 0.36
C VAL A 54 -18.00 20.68 0.20
N VAL A 55 -16.83 21.32 0.27
CA VAL A 55 -16.68 22.78 0.14
C VAL A 55 -17.12 23.24 -1.25
N THR A 56 -16.71 22.54 -2.31
CA THR A 56 -17.07 22.91 -3.68
C THR A 56 -18.57 22.75 -3.96
N HIS A 57 -19.25 21.83 -3.26
CA HIS A 57 -20.70 21.71 -3.33
C HIS A 57 -21.45 22.79 -2.56
N ILE A 58 -20.95 23.19 -1.38
CA ILE A 58 -21.58 24.24 -0.56
C ILE A 58 -21.37 25.62 -1.19
N TYR A 59 -20.19 25.86 -1.74
CA TYR A 59 -19.80 27.16 -2.33
C TYR A 59 -19.67 27.03 -3.85
N GLN A 60 -20.83 27.10 -4.54
CA GLN A 60 -20.90 27.08 -6.01
C GLN A 60 -20.09 28.20 -6.70
N SER A 61 -19.70 29.26 -5.98
CA SER A 61 -18.88 30.38 -6.48
C SER A 61 -17.35 30.19 -6.32
N THR A 62 -16.88 28.96 -6.12
CA THR A 62 -15.43 28.70 -5.99
C THR A 62 -14.71 28.99 -7.31
N ASP A 63 -13.58 29.71 -7.25
CA ASP A 63 -12.76 30.03 -8.42
C ASP A 63 -12.35 28.77 -9.20
N ARG A 64 -12.51 28.81 -10.52
CA ARG A 64 -12.17 27.72 -11.46
C ARG A 64 -10.72 27.30 -11.36
N HIS A 65 -9.79 28.21 -11.07
CA HIS A 65 -8.37 27.90 -10.89
C HIS A 65 -8.11 27.10 -9.62
N ILE A 66 -8.81 27.43 -8.52
CA ILE A 66 -8.73 26.68 -7.25
C ILE A 66 -9.34 25.29 -7.45
N LEU A 67 -10.46 25.20 -8.16
CA LEU A 67 -11.11 23.93 -8.51
C LEU A 67 -10.18 23.02 -9.34
N LEU A 68 -9.56 23.57 -10.37
CA LEU A 68 -8.63 22.83 -11.24
C LEU A 68 -7.38 22.39 -10.47
N GLY A 69 -6.78 23.29 -9.69
CA GLY A 69 -5.60 22.99 -8.87
C GLY A 69 -5.86 21.88 -7.86
N GLY A 70 -7.01 21.90 -7.18
CA GLY A 70 -7.44 20.84 -6.27
C GLY A 70 -7.69 19.51 -6.99
N CYS A 71 -8.42 19.55 -8.12
CA CYS A 71 -8.70 18.39 -8.98
C CYS A 71 -7.43 17.68 -9.43
N ILE A 72 -6.42 18.42 -9.91
CA ILE A 72 -5.15 17.83 -10.36
C ILE A 72 -4.34 17.32 -9.16
N SER A 73 -4.11 18.17 -8.16
CA SER A 73 -3.17 17.87 -7.08
C SER A 73 -3.64 16.72 -6.18
N ILE A 74 -4.91 16.71 -5.79
CA ILE A 74 -5.45 15.74 -4.84
C ILE A 74 -5.49 14.34 -5.46
N GLU A 75 -5.98 14.24 -6.70
CA GLU A 75 -6.11 12.95 -7.39
C GLU A 75 -4.76 12.31 -7.69
N ILE A 76 -3.82 13.11 -8.19
CA ILE A 76 -2.47 12.62 -8.50
C ILE A 76 -1.74 12.21 -7.22
N ALA A 77 -1.81 13.02 -6.17
CA ALA A 77 -1.19 12.68 -4.89
C ALA A 77 -1.75 11.36 -4.32
N LEU A 78 -3.07 11.16 -4.35
CA LEU A 78 -3.70 9.91 -3.92
C LEU A 78 -3.20 8.71 -4.71
N LYS A 79 -3.18 8.83 -6.04
CA LYS A 79 -2.78 7.74 -6.92
C LYS A 79 -1.28 7.42 -6.79
N LEU A 80 -0.43 8.43 -6.64
CA LEU A 80 0.99 8.29 -6.31
C LEU A 80 1.18 7.49 -5.01
N PHE A 81 0.50 7.87 -3.91
CA PHE A 81 0.66 7.19 -2.63
C PHE A 81 0.17 5.74 -2.68
N LEU A 82 -0.93 5.46 -3.38
CA LEU A 82 -1.41 4.10 -3.60
C LEU A 82 -0.40 3.25 -4.38
N TYR A 83 0.18 3.78 -5.46
CA TYR A 83 1.19 3.05 -6.24
C TYR A 83 2.47 2.81 -5.44
N ILE A 84 2.95 3.82 -4.71
CA ILE A 84 4.10 3.63 -3.81
C ILE A 84 3.78 2.53 -2.79
N SER A 85 2.59 2.55 -2.17
CA SER A 85 2.18 1.53 -1.20
C SER A 85 2.18 0.11 -1.80
N ASN A 86 1.63 -0.08 -2.99
CA ASN A 86 1.61 -1.36 -3.69
C ASN A 86 3.04 -1.90 -3.92
N TRP A 87 3.92 -1.05 -4.44
CA TRP A 87 5.30 -1.42 -4.71
C TRP A 87 6.11 -1.72 -3.44
N LEU A 88 5.94 -0.91 -2.39
CA LEU A 88 6.57 -1.18 -1.08
C LEU A 88 6.13 -2.54 -0.52
N ASN A 89 4.84 -2.86 -0.61
CA ASN A 89 4.31 -4.15 -0.18
C ASN A 89 4.95 -5.31 -0.96
N ALA A 90 5.07 -5.17 -2.29
CA ALA A 90 5.73 -6.16 -3.14
C ALA A 90 7.23 -6.32 -2.79
N PHE A 91 7.94 -5.23 -2.55
CA PHE A 91 9.35 -5.27 -2.13
C PHE A 91 9.53 -5.93 -0.76
N VAL A 92 8.61 -5.71 0.18
CA VAL A 92 8.60 -6.44 1.46
C VAL A 92 8.45 -7.94 1.22
N ALA A 93 7.54 -8.36 0.33
CA ALA A 93 7.34 -9.78 0.02
C ALA A 93 8.58 -10.43 -0.62
N ILE A 94 9.20 -9.76 -1.59
CA ILE A 94 10.44 -10.25 -2.23
C ILE A 94 11.59 -10.34 -1.24
N GLU A 95 11.80 -9.31 -0.42
CA GLU A 95 12.89 -9.31 0.56
C GLU A 95 12.76 -10.49 1.54
N ARG A 96 11.52 -10.83 1.90
CA ARG A 96 11.20 -11.99 2.76
C ARG A 96 11.51 -13.31 2.06
N VAL A 97 11.20 -13.43 0.77
CA VAL A 97 11.60 -14.59 -0.05
C VAL A 97 13.12 -14.72 -0.11
N ILE A 98 13.85 -13.64 -0.39
CA ILE A 98 15.32 -13.63 -0.43
C ILE A 98 15.90 -14.05 0.93
N THR A 99 15.31 -13.58 2.03
CA THR A 99 15.72 -13.98 3.38
C THR A 99 15.55 -15.49 3.59
N VAL A 100 14.46 -16.09 3.10
CA VAL A 100 14.18 -17.54 3.17
C VAL A 100 15.14 -18.35 2.28
N ILE A 101 15.48 -17.85 1.09
CA ILE A 101 16.40 -18.50 0.16
C ILE A 101 17.83 -18.47 0.70
N LYS A 102 18.31 -17.30 1.12
CA LYS A 102 19.70 -17.12 1.55
C LYS A 102 19.98 -17.60 2.97
N GLY A 103 18.97 -17.62 3.85
CA GLY A 103 19.11 -18.07 5.23
C GLY A 103 20.28 -17.38 5.95
N ILE A 104 21.26 -18.16 6.41
CA ILE A 104 22.46 -17.67 7.10
C ILE A 104 23.34 -16.75 6.23
N HIS A 105 23.31 -16.90 4.90
CA HIS A 105 24.08 -16.09 3.96
C HIS A 105 23.40 -14.76 3.62
N PHE A 106 22.30 -14.40 4.30
CA PHE A 106 21.60 -13.14 4.05
C PHE A 106 22.40 -11.93 4.56
N ASN A 107 22.92 -11.14 3.62
CA ASN A 107 23.65 -9.91 3.94
C ASN A 107 22.70 -8.71 4.17
N LYS A 108 22.52 -8.35 5.44
CA LYS A 108 21.69 -7.23 5.89
C LYS A 108 22.19 -5.86 5.38
N SER A 109 23.50 -5.66 5.24
CA SER A 109 24.07 -4.38 4.79
C SER A 109 23.75 -4.12 3.32
N LYS A 110 23.94 -5.13 2.47
CA LYS A 110 23.58 -5.05 1.04
C LYS A 110 22.08 -4.81 0.85
N SER A 111 21.26 -5.51 1.62
CA SER A 111 19.81 -5.33 1.68
C SER A 111 19.41 -3.88 2.00
N LYS A 112 20.01 -3.24 3.02
CA LYS A 112 19.76 -1.82 3.34
C LYS A 112 20.20 -0.87 2.23
N CYS A 113 21.32 -1.17 1.56
CA CYS A 113 21.81 -0.34 0.46
C CYS A 113 20.79 -0.31 -0.69
N ILE A 114 20.36 -1.50 -1.13
CA ILE A 114 19.35 -1.65 -2.18
C ILE A 114 18.04 -0.97 -1.78
N ALA A 115 17.59 -1.15 -0.55
CA ALA A 115 16.37 -0.52 -0.05
C ALA A 115 16.43 1.01 -0.09
N ARG A 116 17.57 1.62 0.28
CA ARG A 116 17.73 3.08 0.22
C ARG A 116 17.63 3.61 -1.20
N TRP A 117 18.27 2.96 -2.16
CA TRP A 117 18.19 3.34 -3.58
C TRP A 117 16.77 3.18 -4.12
N THR A 118 16.16 2.02 -3.85
CA THR A 118 14.79 1.73 -4.28
C THR A 118 13.79 2.75 -3.73
N LEU A 119 13.91 3.11 -2.45
CA LEU A 119 13.04 4.09 -1.80
C LEU A 119 13.17 5.51 -2.38
N ARG A 120 14.38 5.88 -2.84
CA ARG A 120 14.61 7.19 -3.48
C ARG A 120 14.10 7.22 -4.91
N LEU A 121 14.33 6.16 -5.68
CA LEU A 121 13.98 6.12 -7.11
C LEU A 121 12.50 5.87 -7.37
N LEU A 122 11.83 5.08 -6.52
CA LEU A 122 10.44 4.66 -6.72
C LEU A 122 9.45 5.81 -6.96
N PRO A 123 9.44 6.91 -6.17
CA PRO A 123 8.51 8.02 -6.41
C PRO A 123 8.72 8.69 -7.77
N PHE A 124 9.97 8.85 -8.22
CA PHE A 124 10.27 9.48 -9.51
C PHE A 124 9.83 8.60 -10.68
N VAL A 125 10.02 7.28 -10.58
CA VAL A 125 9.56 6.33 -11.61
C VAL A 125 8.03 6.38 -11.74
N ILE A 126 7.31 6.42 -10.61
CA ILE A 126 5.84 6.48 -10.62
C ILE A 126 5.34 7.84 -11.13
N LEU A 127 5.96 8.95 -10.73
CA LEU A 127 5.60 10.27 -11.24
C LEU A 127 5.84 10.38 -12.75
N GLY A 128 6.95 9.83 -13.24
CA GLY A 128 7.25 9.78 -14.67
C GLY A 128 6.20 8.99 -15.47
N SER A 129 5.78 7.84 -14.95
CA SER A 129 4.74 7.02 -15.62
C SER A 129 3.36 7.65 -15.61
N MET A 130 3.10 8.61 -14.70
CA MET A 130 1.84 9.34 -14.57
C MET A 130 1.86 10.75 -15.18
N SER A 131 2.92 11.12 -15.88
CA SER A 131 3.08 12.46 -16.47
C SER A 131 1.92 12.88 -17.38
N HIS A 132 1.30 11.94 -18.11
CA HIS A 132 0.13 12.22 -18.95
C HIS A 132 -1.08 12.71 -18.15
N GLU A 133 -1.25 12.28 -16.90
CA GLU A 133 -2.40 12.68 -16.08
C GLU A 133 -2.36 14.15 -15.68
N PHE A 134 -1.17 14.75 -15.61
CA PHE A 134 -1.03 16.18 -15.33
C PHE A 134 -1.54 17.05 -16.49
N ILE A 135 -1.41 16.56 -17.73
CA ILE A 135 -1.65 17.35 -18.94
C ILE A 135 -3.12 17.26 -19.37
N TYR A 136 -3.71 16.06 -19.28
CA TYR A 136 -5.04 15.78 -19.86
C TYR A 136 -6.18 15.78 -18.82
N ARG A 137 -5.91 16.16 -17.57
CA ARG A 137 -6.94 16.30 -16.54
C ARG A 137 -7.49 17.73 -16.53
N GLY A 138 -8.81 17.84 -16.61
CA GLY A 138 -9.52 19.11 -16.71
C GLY A 138 -10.84 19.12 -15.93
N LEU A 139 -11.51 20.27 -15.98
CA LEU A 139 -12.85 20.46 -15.41
C LEU A 139 -13.90 20.34 -16.53
N PHE A 140 -14.97 19.61 -16.26
CA PHE A 140 -16.14 19.52 -17.12
C PHE A 140 -17.36 20.07 -16.40
N ASP A 141 -18.01 21.04 -17.03
CA ASP A 141 -19.19 21.73 -16.49
C ASP A 141 -20.45 20.98 -16.95
N ASP A 142 -21.16 20.38 -16.00
CA ASP A 142 -22.46 19.75 -16.21
C ASP A 142 -23.55 20.81 -15.97
N TYR A 143 -24.04 21.39 -17.07
CA TYR A 143 -25.01 22.47 -17.05
C TYR A 143 -26.41 22.02 -16.60
N GLU A 144 -26.75 20.73 -16.75
CA GLU A 144 -28.05 20.20 -16.35
C GLU A 144 -28.15 20.03 -14.83
N GLU A 145 -27.10 19.49 -14.21
CA GLU A 145 -27.04 19.25 -12.76
C GLU A 145 -26.38 20.42 -11.99
N GLN A 146 -25.92 21.46 -12.70
CA GLN A 146 -25.12 22.58 -12.17
C GLN A 146 -23.92 22.13 -11.33
N ARG A 147 -23.13 21.19 -11.87
CA ARG A 147 -21.98 20.59 -11.18
C ARG A 147 -20.72 20.63 -12.03
N VAL A 148 -19.58 20.83 -11.37
CA VAL A 148 -18.26 20.76 -12.02
C VAL A 148 -17.60 19.44 -11.68
N TRP A 149 -17.29 18.65 -12.71
CA TRP A 149 -16.63 17.35 -12.59
C TRP A 149 -15.14 17.43 -12.93
N CYS A 150 -14.33 16.70 -12.18
CA CYS A 150 -12.91 16.51 -12.45
C CYS A 150 -12.73 15.30 -13.39
N VAL A 151 -12.57 15.53 -14.69
CA VAL A 151 -12.54 14.49 -15.72
C VAL A 151 -11.22 14.48 -16.50
N PHE A 152 -11.03 13.42 -17.28
CA PHE A 152 -9.93 13.31 -18.21
C PHE A 152 -10.40 13.52 -19.65
N HIS A 153 -9.64 14.27 -20.42
CA HIS A 153 -9.84 14.45 -21.86
C HIS A 153 -8.76 13.68 -22.63
N TYR A 154 -8.88 12.36 -22.67
CA TYR A 154 -7.91 11.51 -23.36
C TYR A 154 -8.27 11.30 -24.83
N SER A 155 -7.26 11.29 -25.70
CA SER A 155 -7.36 10.61 -26.99
C SER A 155 -7.33 9.09 -26.77
N GLN A 156 -7.82 8.31 -27.74
CA GLN A 156 -7.88 6.85 -27.62
C GLN A 156 -6.51 6.22 -27.30
N SER A 157 -5.43 6.74 -27.90
CA SER A 157 -4.06 6.27 -27.66
C SER A 157 -3.63 6.51 -26.20
N ILE A 158 -3.92 7.70 -25.67
CA ILE A 158 -3.56 8.08 -24.29
C ILE A 158 -4.41 7.31 -23.27
N GLN A 159 -5.68 7.05 -23.59
CA GLN A 159 -6.53 6.22 -22.76
C GLN A 159 -5.99 4.79 -22.66
N ASN A 160 -5.51 4.22 -23.77
CA ASN A 160 -4.86 2.90 -23.78
C ASN A 160 -3.58 2.91 -22.93
N TYR A 161 -2.72 3.93 -23.08
CA TYR A 161 -1.52 4.08 -22.27
C TYR A 161 -1.85 4.20 -20.77
N SER A 162 -2.79 5.09 -20.40
CA SER A 162 -3.23 5.29 -19.03
C SER A 162 -3.77 4.00 -18.40
N THR A 163 -4.55 3.24 -19.16
CA THR A 163 -5.07 1.94 -18.72
C THR A 163 -3.93 0.95 -18.50
N THR A 164 -2.99 0.85 -19.44
CA THR A 164 -1.81 -0.03 -19.33
C THR A 164 -0.97 0.30 -18.10
N ILE A 165 -0.66 1.58 -17.87
CA ILE A 165 0.10 2.03 -16.68
C ILE A 165 -0.67 1.67 -15.40
N GLN A 166 -1.97 1.92 -15.36
CA GLN A 166 -2.79 1.57 -14.21
C GLN A 166 -2.78 0.07 -13.92
N LEU A 167 -2.91 -0.77 -14.95
CA LEU A 167 -2.82 -2.21 -14.81
C LEU A 167 -1.41 -2.65 -14.38
N PHE A 168 -0.36 -2.04 -14.91
CA PHE A 168 1.02 -2.35 -14.55
C PHE A 168 1.30 -2.11 -13.05
N HIS A 169 0.97 -0.92 -12.53
CA HIS A 169 1.19 -0.57 -11.11
C HIS A 169 0.25 -1.33 -10.14
N PHE A 170 -0.70 -2.10 -10.67
CA PHE A 170 -1.59 -2.94 -9.89
C PHE A 170 -1.22 -4.44 -10.00
N ILE A 171 -1.21 -4.98 -11.21
CA ILE A 171 -0.99 -6.41 -11.50
C ILE A 171 0.43 -6.83 -11.13
N VAL A 172 1.47 -6.03 -11.46
CA VAL A 172 2.85 -6.44 -11.19
C VAL A 172 3.12 -6.59 -9.68
N PRO A 173 2.80 -5.60 -8.83
CA PRO A 173 2.89 -5.78 -7.38
C PRO A 173 2.01 -6.91 -6.84
N PHE A 174 0.81 -7.10 -7.41
CA PHE A 174 -0.08 -8.20 -7.01
C PHE A 174 0.55 -9.56 -7.28
N LEU A 175 1.04 -9.80 -8.50
CA LEU A 175 1.71 -11.05 -8.89
C LEU A 175 2.97 -11.29 -8.04
N MET A 176 3.77 -10.26 -7.77
CA MET A 176 4.93 -10.38 -6.89
C MET A 176 4.54 -10.86 -5.48
N ASN A 177 3.45 -10.30 -4.91
CA ASN A 177 2.94 -10.75 -3.60
C ASN A 177 2.41 -12.19 -3.67
N LEU A 178 1.64 -12.53 -4.71
CA LEU A 178 1.06 -13.87 -4.91
C LEU A 178 2.17 -14.92 -5.05
N PHE A 179 3.11 -14.74 -5.98
CA PHE A 179 4.21 -15.67 -6.19
C PHE A 179 5.13 -15.75 -4.96
N SER A 180 5.34 -14.65 -4.24
CA SER A 180 6.08 -14.68 -2.98
C SER A 180 5.38 -15.54 -1.92
N ALA A 181 4.04 -15.43 -1.80
CA ALA A 181 3.26 -16.25 -0.88
C ALA A 181 3.36 -17.74 -1.24
N VAL A 182 3.12 -18.06 -2.51
CA VAL A 182 3.19 -19.42 -3.06
C VAL A 182 4.59 -20.01 -2.85
N PHE A 183 5.64 -19.27 -3.18
CA PHE A 183 7.03 -19.71 -3.01
C PHE A 183 7.36 -20.01 -1.54
N ILE A 184 6.94 -19.16 -0.60
CA ILE A 184 7.17 -19.40 0.83
C ILE A 184 6.43 -20.68 1.28
N ILE A 185 5.18 -20.88 0.86
CA ILE A 185 4.41 -22.09 1.18
C ILE A 185 5.08 -23.35 0.63
N PHE A 186 5.47 -23.37 -0.65
CA PHE A 186 6.17 -24.51 -1.25
C PHE A 186 7.53 -24.76 -0.61
N SER A 187 8.29 -23.70 -0.32
CA SER A 187 9.56 -23.81 0.38
C SER A 187 9.40 -24.43 1.77
N LEU A 188 8.28 -24.16 2.44
CA LEU A 188 7.96 -24.77 3.73
C LEU A 188 7.56 -26.24 3.59
N ALA A 189 6.71 -26.55 2.63
CA ALA A 189 6.26 -27.92 2.37
C ALA A 189 7.44 -28.82 1.97
N ARG A 190 8.26 -28.39 1.01
CA ARG A 190 9.44 -29.15 0.55
C ARG A 190 10.45 -29.36 1.68
N ARG A 191 10.70 -28.34 2.50
CA ARG A 191 11.60 -28.48 3.64
C ARG A 191 11.05 -29.50 4.65
N ARG A 192 9.76 -29.52 4.97
CA ARG A 192 9.19 -30.55 5.86
C ARG A 192 9.43 -31.99 5.38
N VAL A 193 9.40 -32.22 4.06
CA VAL A 193 9.65 -33.54 3.47
C VAL A 193 11.15 -33.91 3.52
N VAL A 194 12.05 -32.96 3.23
CA VAL A 194 13.52 -33.21 3.26
C VAL A 194 14.07 -33.35 4.69
N ILE A 195 13.44 -32.68 5.67
CA ILE A 195 13.86 -32.62 7.08
C ILE A 195 13.74 -33.96 7.80
N GLN A 196 13.00 -34.93 7.26
CA GLN A 196 12.89 -36.26 7.84
C GLN A 196 14.26 -37.00 7.92
N ASN A 197 15.31 -36.50 7.25
CA ASN A 197 16.67 -37.09 7.25
C ASN A 197 17.81 -36.24 7.87
N GLN A 198 17.61 -34.99 8.30
CA GLN A 198 18.67 -34.18 8.97
C GLN A 198 18.10 -33.22 10.03
N GLN A 199 17.94 -33.71 11.26
CA GLN A 199 17.22 -33.04 12.36
C GLN A 199 17.81 -31.68 12.82
N ARG A 200 19.12 -31.43 12.68
CA ARG A 200 19.78 -30.30 13.40
C ARG A 200 19.66 -28.92 12.73
N TYR A 201 19.71 -28.83 11.41
CA TYR A 201 19.63 -27.55 10.66
C TYR A 201 18.15 -27.14 10.39
N ALA A 202 17.32 -28.16 10.23
CA ALA A 202 15.88 -28.11 10.09
C ALA A 202 15.17 -27.40 11.26
N GLU A 203 15.50 -27.80 12.48
CA GLU A 203 14.85 -27.32 13.70
C GLU A 203 15.15 -25.83 13.95
N GLN A 204 16.38 -25.39 13.70
CA GLN A 204 16.74 -23.97 13.81
C GLN A 204 15.99 -23.11 12.79
N PHE A 205 15.83 -23.60 11.56
CA PHE A 205 15.12 -22.88 10.50
C PHE A 205 13.60 -22.91 10.69
N LEU A 206 13.02 -24.05 11.09
CA LEU A 206 11.60 -24.20 11.39
C LEU A 206 11.20 -23.38 12.63
N ALA A 207 12.06 -23.29 13.65
CA ALA A 207 11.88 -22.40 14.79
C ALA A 207 11.90 -20.92 14.37
N GLN A 208 12.80 -20.52 13.45
CA GLN A 208 12.78 -19.18 12.87
C GLN A 208 11.49 -18.91 12.06
N LEU A 209 10.91 -19.92 11.41
CA LEU A 209 9.70 -19.77 10.60
C LEU A 209 8.40 -19.83 11.36
N LYS A 210 8.28 -20.70 12.37
CA LYS A 210 7.16 -20.71 13.33
C LYS A 210 7.10 -19.38 14.09
N LYS A 211 8.27 -18.79 14.36
CA LYS A 211 8.44 -17.43 14.89
C LYS A 211 8.03 -16.34 13.88
N ASN A 212 8.07 -16.64 12.58
CA ASN A 212 7.84 -15.74 11.45
C ASN A 212 6.55 -16.07 10.64
N LYS A 213 5.46 -16.54 11.25
CA LYS A 213 4.11 -16.69 10.63
C LYS A 213 3.68 -15.45 9.81
N GLN A 214 4.14 -14.28 10.25
CA GLN A 214 4.03 -12.97 9.59
C GLN A 214 4.47 -12.94 8.11
N LEU A 215 5.38 -13.83 7.69
CA LEU A 215 5.92 -13.86 6.32
C LEU A 215 4.89 -14.30 5.30
N ILE A 216 3.92 -15.12 5.72
CA ILE A 216 2.87 -15.72 4.88
C ILE A 216 1.56 -14.93 5.01
N VAL A 217 1.20 -14.51 6.23
CA VAL A 217 -0.06 -13.83 6.50
C VAL A 217 -0.19 -12.51 5.73
N SER A 218 0.88 -11.72 5.67
CA SER A 218 0.82 -10.40 5.03
C SER A 218 0.59 -10.49 3.51
N PRO A 219 1.37 -11.29 2.73
CA PRO A 219 1.10 -11.45 1.30
C PRO A 219 -0.29 -12.01 0.99
N ILE A 220 -0.78 -12.98 1.77
CA ILE A 220 -2.13 -13.54 1.57
C ILE A 220 -3.21 -12.49 1.83
N VAL A 221 -3.12 -11.77 2.95
CA VAL A 221 -4.09 -10.70 3.27
C VAL A 221 -4.06 -9.62 2.19
N LEU A 222 -2.88 -9.23 1.70
CA LEU A 222 -2.77 -8.25 0.61
C LEU A 222 -3.40 -8.74 -0.69
N VAL A 223 -3.23 -10.01 -1.05
CA VAL A 223 -3.88 -10.61 -2.22
C VAL A 223 -5.40 -10.56 -2.05
N ILE A 224 -5.93 -11.03 -0.91
CA ILE A 224 -7.38 -11.02 -0.62
C ILE A 224 -7.94 -9.59 -0.69
N LEU A 225 -7.26 -8.62 -0.11
CA LEU A 225 -7.69 -7.21 -0.12
C LEU A 225 -7.61 -6.56 -1.51
N SER A 226 -6.76 -7.08 -2.41
CA SER A 226 -6.60 -6.53 -3.76
C SER A 226 -7.56 -7.14 -4.77
N VAL A 227 -8.06 -8.35 -4.54
CA VAL A 227 -8.98 -9.07 -5.44
C VAL A 227 -10.26 -8.26 -5.77
N PRO A 228 -10.97 -7.65 -4.79
CA PRO A 228 -12.17 -6.85 -5.10
C PRO A 228 -11.89 -5.72 -6.09
N ARG A 229 -10.72 -5.07 -5.97
CA ARG A 229 -10.30 -3.98 -6.88
C ARG A 229 -10.00 -4.51 -8.28
N LEU A 230 -9.39 -5.68 -8.40
CA LEU A 230 -9.14 -6.33 -9.70
C LEU A 230 -10.47 -6.62 -10.39
N LEU A 231 -11.43 -7.20 -9.67
CA LEU A 231 -12.76 -7.52 -10.21
C LEU A 231 -13.46 -6.25 -10.70
N ILE A 232 -13.52 -5.19 -9.88
CA ILE A 232 -14.19 -3.94 -10.28
C ILE A 232 -13.50 -3.31 -11.50
N THR A 233 -12.16 -3.30 -11.55
CA THR A 233 -11.44 -2.74 -12.70
C THR A 233 -11.75 -3.50 -13.98
N LEU A 234 -11.80 -4.84 -13.94
CA LEU A 234 -12.11 -5.68 -15.09
C LEU A 234 -13.59 -5.61 -15.51
N PHE A 235 -14.51 -5.50 -14.56
CA PHE A 235 -15.95 -5.45 -14.84
C PHE A 235 -16.51 -4.03 -15.07
N SER A 236 -15.73 -2.98 -14.79
CA SER A 236 -16.14 -1.57 -14.98
C SER A 236 -16.43 -1.17 -16.43
N GLY A 237 -15.95 -1.95 -17.42
CA GLY A 237 -16.36 -1.78 -18.82
C GLY A 237 -17.78 -2.30 -19.11
N CYS A 238 -18.29 -3.20 -18.25
CA CYS A 238 -19.60 -3.83 -18.40
C CYS A 238 -20.70 -3.16 -17.56
N VAL A 239 -20.34 -2.41 -16.50
CA VAL A 239 -21.29 -1.76 -15.59
C VAL A 239 -21.13 -0.25 -15.68
N LYS A 240 -22.10 0.48 -16.24
CA LYS A 240 -22.06 1.94 -16.28
C LYS A 240 -22.06 2.53 -14.86
N ALA A 241 -21.12 3.42 -14.55
CA ALA A 241 -21.01 4.07 -13.23
C ALA A 241 -22.29 4.79 -12.79
N SER A 242 -23.09 5.28 -13.74
CA SER A 242 -24.40 5.90 -13.49
C SER A 242 -25.47 4.94 -12.97
N ARG A 243 -25.37 3.64 -13.27
CA ARG A 243 -26.35 2.63 -12.82
C ARG A 243 -26.08 2.11 -11.41
N SER A 244 -24.83 2.15 -10.94
CA SER A 244 -24.45 1.60 -9.64
C SER A 244 -23.38 2.46 -8.94
N PRO A 245 -23.69 3.71 -8.57
CA PRO A 245 -22.73 4.65 -7.98
C PRO A 245 -22.14 4.14 -6.65
N TRP A 246 -22.95 3.44 -5.85
CA TRP A 246 -22.52 2.85 -4.58
C TRP A 246 -21.44 1.78 -4.75
N LEU A 247 -21.50 0.97 -5.82
CA LEU A 247 -20.51 -0.08 -6.09
C LEU A 247 -19.16 0.53 -6.48
N TYR A 248 -19.18 1.62 -7.26
CA TYR A 248 -17.97 2.38 -7.60
C TYR A 248 -17.37 3.07 -6.37
N LEU A 249 -18.20 3.67 -5.51
CA LEU A 249 -17.75 4.30 -4.27
C LEU A 249 -17.14 3.26 -3.31
N LEU A 250 -17.77 2.10 -3.16
CA LEU A 250 -17.24 0.99 -2.36
C LEU A 250 -15.92 0.49 -2.93
N GLY A 251 -15.81 0.28 -4.24
CA GLY A 251 -14.56 -0.13 -4.89
C GLY A 251 -13.43 0.87 -4.70
N TYR A 252 -13.76 2.16 -4.78
CA TYR A 252 -12.83 3.25 -4.51
C TYR A 252 -12.33 3.17 -3.06
N LEU A 253 -13.22 3.08 -2.06
CA LEU A 253 -12.83 2.98 -0.65
C LEU A 253 -12.05 1.70 -0.33
N VAL A 254 -12.45 0.57 -0.90
CA VAL A 254 -11.76 -0.73 -0.74
C VAL A 254 -10.32 -0.66 -1.24
N SER A 255 -10.05 0.14 -2.28
CA SER A 255 -8.70 0.34 -2.82
C SER A 255 -7.72 0.96 -1.80
N PHE A 256 -8.22 1.62 -0.76
CA PHE A 256 -7.41 2.20 0.32
C PHE A 256 -7.23 1.27 1.52
N ILE A 257 -7.96 0.16 1.62
CA ILE A 257 -7.89 -0.77 2.76
C ILE A 257 -6.46 -1.29 2.99
N PRO A 258 -5.69 -1.76 1.98
CA PRO A 258 -4.31 -2.17 2.19
C PRO A 258 -3.42 -1.08 2.81
N ALA A 259 -3.64 0.18 2.45
CA ALA A 259 -2.93 1.32 3.00
C ALA A 259 -3.40 1.65 4.43
N VAL A 260 -4.71 1.63 4.70
CA VAL A 260 -5.29 1.93 6.02
C VAL A 260 -4.91 0.91 7.10
N PHE A 261 -4.68 -0.35 6.70
CA PHE A 261 -4.49 -1.47 7.63
C PHE A 261 -3.07 -2.01 7.70
N VAL A 262 -2.04 -1.21 7.34
CA VAL A 262 -0.63 -1.62 7.43
C VAL A 262 -0.27 -2.17 8.83
N PHE A 263 -0.78 -1.56 9.91
CA PHE A 263 -0.59 -2.07 11.28
C PHE A 263 -1.12 -3.50 11.45
N ILE A 264 -2.37 -3.74 11.01
CA ILE A 264 -3.04 -5.04 11.14
C ILE A 264 -2.38 -6.09 10.25
N ILE A 265 -1.93 -5.69 9.06
CA ILE A 265 -1.32 -6.61 8.08
C ILE A 265 0.09 -7.02 8.50
N PHE A 266 0.88 -6.09 9.06
CA PHE A 266 2.31 -6.32 9.29
C PHE A 266 2.72 -6.42 10.75
N VAL A 267 2.09 -5.66 11.66
CA VAL A 267 2.49 -5.62 13.09
C VAL A 267 1.78 -6.71 13.89
N LEU A 268 0.45 -6.84 13.77
CA LEU A 268 -0.31 -7.82 14.56
C LEU A 268 0.09 -9.29 14.31
N PRO A 269 0.36 -9.74 13.07
CA PRO A 269 0.78 -11.11 12.81
C PRO A 269 2.23 -11.38 13.21
N SER A 270 2.99 -10.33 13.55
CA SER A 270 4.41 -10.40 13.86
C SER A 270 4.69 -10.51 15.34
N SER A 271 5.24 -11.64 15.77
CA SER A 271 5.67 -11.82 17.16
C SER A 271 6.76 -10.83 17.57
N THR A 272 7.69 -10.52 16.65
CA THR A 272 8.76 -9.55 16.84
C THR A 272 8.23 -8.12 16.96
N TYR A 273 7.40 -7.67 16.02
CA TYR A 273 6.88 -6.30 16.04
C TYR A 273 5.86 -6.10 17.16
N LYS A 274 5.02 -7.10 17.46
CA LYS A 274 4.09 -7.09 18.59
C LYS A 274 4.82 -6.99 19.94
N LYS A 275 5.96 -7.68 20.12
CA LYS A 275 6.78 -7.56 21.34
C LYS A 275 7.35 -6.14 21.47
N LEU A 276 7.90 -5.58 20.39
CA LEU A 276 8.42 -4.20 20.37
C LEU A 276 7.32 -3.18 20.67
N PHE A 277 6.14 -3.34 20.09
CA PHE A 277 4.97 -2.52 20.38
C PHE A 277 4.56 -2.58 21.86
N ARG A 278 4.47 -3.79 22.44
CA ARG A 278 4.14 -3.97 23.86
C ARG A 278 5.16 -3.30 24.78
N THR A 279 6.46 -3.46 24.50
CA THR A 279 7.52 -2.80 25.26
C THR A 279 7.42 -1.28 25.18
N MET A 280 7.06 -0.74 24.01
CA MET A 280 6.84 0.69 23.83
C MET A 280 5.67 1.21 24.67
N ILE A 281 4.51 0.53 24.62
CA ILE A 281 3.33 0.89 25.44
C ILE A 281 3.69 0.88 26.93
N ILE A 282 4.39 -0.16 27.40
CA ILE A 282 4.79 -0.26 28.81
C ILE A 282 5.68 0.93 29.21
N ARG A 283 6.66 1.30 28.38
CA ARG A 283 7.51 2.47 28.64
C ARG A 283 6.73 3.77 28.63
N TRP A 284 5.80 3.93 27.70
CA TRP A 284 4.98 5.13 27.58
C TRP A 284 4.06 5.28 28.79
N ARG A 285 3.38 4.20 29.20
CA ARG A 285 2.57 4.16 30.43
C ARG A 285 3.39 4.53 31.66
N ARG A 286 4.62 4.01 31.80
CA ARG A 286 5.51 4.36 32.93
C ARG A 286 5.98 5.82 32.95
N ARG A 287 5.99 6.51 31.81
CA ARG A 287 6.36 7.93 31.71
C ARG A 287 5.17 8.87 31.93
N PHE A 288 3.96 8.41 31.62
CA PHE A 288 2.74 9.21 31.72
C PHE A 288 2.05 9.08 33.09
N PHE A 289 2.24 7.94 33.77
CA PHE A 289 1.75 7.68 35.14
C PHE A 289 2.86 7.80 36.20
N ARG A 290 3.92 8.55 35.88
CA ARG A 290 4.91 9.07 36.84
C ARG A 290 4.69 10.57 36.92
#